data_AF-A0AAW6JM46-F1
#
_entry.id   AF-A0AAW6JM46-F1
#
_cell.length_a   1.000
_cell.length_b   1.000
_cell.length_c   1.000
_cell.angle_alpha   90.00
_cell.angle_beta   90.00
_cell.angle_gamma   90.00
#
_symmetry.space_group_name_H-M   'P 1'
#
loop_
_entity.id
_entity.type
_entity.pdbx_description
1 polymer ?
#
loop_
_entity_poly.entity_id
_entity_poly.type
_entity_poly.pdbx_seq_one_letter_code
_entity_poly.pdbx_strand_id
1 'polypeptide(L)'
;MFFFEDKAQQWQKYLHQSLTFFNRVENLVGVQIDYSLLQQFLGSDFDFRKVTVLSAGIDLRSNLAESSLKMHIRIKDYSEKLDKALSLASNAEDLISVRQFLSVVGFDFYFNGRSEIELYPEIQAEDFAKSETQNLVWRHFPKFVLDPLEVTGSFLVGLSKANPNPVLYYNLKNKQDLANYFKLNDAAQRVHSFYQNQDILPNMWVGTVQKELEKTRIENVRLYYYKSFN
;
A
#
# COMPACT_ATOMS: atom_id res chain seq x y z
N MET A 1 -0.32 8.16 7.27
CA MET A 1 -0.65 6.95 8.06
C MET A 1 0.35 6.80 9.20
N PHE A 2 -0.06 6.15 10.29
CA PHE A 2 0.81 5.76 11.39
C PHE A 2 1.18 4.28 11.25
N PHE A 3 2.45 3.97 11.47
CA PHE A 3 3.01 2.62 11.46
C PHE A 3 3.41 2.26 12.90
N PHE A 4 2.99 1.08 13.35
CA PHE A 4 3.39 0.58 14.67
C PHE A 4 4.74 -0.13 14.55
N GLU A 5 5.77 0.46 15.16
CA GLU A 5 7.17 -0.03 15.08
C GLU A 5 7.75 -0.43 16.46
N ASP A 6 6.91 -0.43 17.50
CA ASP A 6 7.33 -0.85 18.84
C ASP A 6 7.81 -2.30 18.84
N LYS A 7 9.03 -2.50 19.36
CA LYS A 7 9.74 -3.78 19.41
C LYS A 7 9.00 -4.84 20.23
N ALA A 8 8.06 -4.45 21.09
CA ALA A 8 7.22 -5.39 21.82
C ALA A 8 6.26 -6.19 20.91
N GLN A 9 6.04 -5.75 19.66
CA GLN A 9 5.25 -6.46 18.65
C GLN A 9 3.85 -6.86 19.16
N GLN A 10 3.19 -5.99 19.93
CA GLN A 10 1.87 -6.24 20.49
C GLN A 10 0.77 -6.00 19.44
N TRP A 11 0.83 -6.70 18.30
CA TRP A 11 0.01 -6.44 17.12
C TRP A 11 -1.50 -6.43 17.40
N GLN A 12 -2.00 -7.34 18.26
CA GLN A 12 -3.41 -7.36 18.66
C GLN A 12 -3.82 -6.10 19.42
N LYS A 13 -2.96 -5.59 20.31
CA LYS A 13 -3.19 -4.35 21.05
C LYS A 13 -3.22 -3.15 20.10
N TYR A 14 -2.28 -3.08 19.15
CA TYR A 14 -2.22 -2.00 18.17
C TYR A 14 -3.43 -2.01 17.22
N LEU A 15 -3.92 -3.20 16.84
CA LEU A 15 -5.17 -3.35 16.10
C LEU A 15 -6.36 -2.81 16.90
N HIS A 16 -6.48 -3.19 18.18
CA HIS A 16 -7.55 -2.69 19.05
C HIS A 16 -7.50 -1.17 19.23
N GLN A 17 -6.32 -0.59 19.39
CA GLN A 17 -6.13 0.87 19.44
C GLN A 17 -6.57 1.56 18.14
N SER A 18 -6.23 0.97 17.00
CA SER A 18 -6.64 1.47 15.68
C SER A 18 -8.16 1.44 15.52
N LEU A 19 -8.81 0.34 15.89
CA LEU A 19 -10.28 0.22 15.85
C LEU A 19 -10.98 1.15 16.85
N THR A 20 -10.37 1.41 18.01
CA THR A 20 -10.87 2.40 18.97
C THR A 20 -10.81 3.81 18.39
N PHE A 21 -9.73 4.14 17.68
CA PHE A 21 -9.62 5.39 16.94
C PHE A 21 -10.70 5.48 15.85
N PHE A 22 -10.90 4.44 15.06
CA PHE A 22 -11.93 4.42 14.00
C PHE A 22 -13.35 4.60 14.57
N ASN A 23 -13.69 3.91 15.65
CA ASN A 23 -14.96 4.11 16.35
C ASN A 23 -15.12 5.56 16.87
N ARG A 24 -14.03 6.21 17.32
CA ARG A 24 -14.10 7.63 17.71
C ARG A 24 -14.39 8.53 16.50
N VAL A 25 -13.84 8.22 15.33
CA VAL A 25 -14.14 8.93 14.08
C VAL A 25 -15.61 8.76 13.70
N GLU A 26 -16.14 7.52 13.75
CA GLU A 26 -17.56 7.24 13.50
C GLU A 26 -18.48 8.10 14.36
N ASN A 27 -18.23 8.13 15.67
CA ASN A 27 -19.06 8.88 16.62
C ASN A 27 -18.97 10.40 16.43
N LEU A 28 -17.79 10.94 16.11
CA LEU A 28 -17.61 12.39 15.96
C LEU A 28 -18.11 12.91 14.62
N VAL A 29 -17.97 12.12 13.56
CA VAL A 29 -18.38 12.51 12.20
C VAL A 29 -19.85 12.15 11.95
N GLY A 30 -20.40 11.19 12.68
CA GLY A 30 -21.78 10.72 12.50
C GLY A 30 -21.93 9.80 11.29
N VAL A 31 -20.95 8.91 11.07
CA VAL A 31 -20.93 7.93 9.96
C VAL A 31 -20.87 6.51 10.51
N GLN A 32 -21.26 5.54 9.69
CA GLN A 32 -21.18 4.12 10.01
C GLN A 32 -20.20 3.45 9.05
N ILE A 33 -19.16 2.81 9.60
CA ILE A 33 -18.13 2.13 8.83
C ILE A 33 -18.48 0.65 8.67
N ASP A 34 -18.30 0.14 7.45
CA ASP A 34 -18.43 -1.30 7.17
C ASP A 34 -17.10 -2.04 7.44
N TYR A 35 -17.04 -2.78 8.55
CA TYR A 35 -15.87 -3.59 8.91
C TYR A 35 -15.91 -5.03 8.36
N SER A 36 -16.90 -5.40 7.55
CA SER A 36 -17.17 -6.78 7.14
C SER A 36 -15.96 -7.47 6.48
N LEU A 37 -15.24 -6.79 5.59
CA LEU A 37 -14.04 -7.33 4.93
C LEU A 37 -12.92 -7.61 5.92
N LEU A 38 -12.66 -6.69 6.85
CA LEU A 38 -11.64 -6.88 7.89
C LEU A 38 -12.03 -8.01 8.84
N GLN A 39 -13.27 -8.07 9.28
CA GLN A 39 -13.76 -9.13 10.16
C GLN A 39 -13.64 -10.52 9.50
N GLN A 40 -14.01 -10.63 8.22
CA GLN A 40 -13.86 -11.88 7.48
C GLN A 40 -12.40 -12.27 7.26
N PHE A 41 -11.50 -11.31 7.02
CA PHE A 41 -10.08 -11.58 6.90
C PHE A 41 -9.48 -12.08 8.21
N LEU A 42 -9.77 -11.40 9.33
CA LEU A 42 -9.29 -11.80 10.65
C LEU A 42 -9.86 -13.17 11.06
N GLY A 43 -11.17 -13.36 10.92
CA GLY A 43 -11.84 -14.54 11.46
C GLY A 43 -11.74 -14.62 12.99
N SER A 44 -11.96 -15.81 13.55
CA SER A 44 -11.92 -16.04 15.01
C SER A 44 -10.54 -16.47 15.54
N ASP A 45 -9.60 -16.79 14.66
CA ASP A 45 -8.36 -17.51 14.97
C ASP A 45 -7.10 -16.85 14.38
N PHE A 46 -7.17 -15.54 14.14
CA PHE A 46 -6.06 -14.80 13.56
C PHE A 46 -4.78 -14.90 14.40
N ASP A 47 -3.72 -15.46 13.82
CA ASP A 47 -2.42 -15.59 14.46
C ASP A 47 -1.61 -14.29 14.32
N PHE A 48 -1.71 -13.43 15.32
CA PHE A 48 -0.99 -12.15 15.37
C PHE A 48 0.54 -12.31 15.36
N ARG A 49 1.10 -13.48 15.67
CA ARG A 49 2.56 -13.72 15.60
C ARG A 49 3.09 -13.68 14.16
N LYS A 50 2.20 -13.80 13.18
CA LYS A 50 2.53 -13.76 11.73
C LYS A 50 2.47 -12.35 11.15
N VAL A 51 2.06 -11.35 11.92
CA VAL A 51 2.06 -9.95 11.50
C VAL A 51 3.47 -9.38 11.59
N THR A 52 3.89 -8.66 10.55
CA THR A 52 5.19 -7.97 10.49
C THR A 52 5.06 -6.46 10.35
N VAL A 53 3.92 -5.97 9.87
CA VAL A 53 3.60 -4.53 9.81
C VAL A 53 2.12 -4.36 10.09
N LEU A 54 1.79 -3.38 10.92
CA LEU A 54 0.44 -2.84 11.05
C LEU A 54 0.49 -1.32 10.89
N SER A 55 -0.41 -0.78 10.08
CA SER A 55 -0.59 0.66 9.96
C SER A 55 -2.07 1.03 9.98
N ALA A 56 -2.36 2.24 10.45
CA ALA A 56 -3.69 2.84 10.42
C ALA A 56 -3.59 4.33 10.05
N GLY A 57 -4.60 4.86 9.35
CA GLY A 57 -4.62 6.27 9.00
C GLY A 57 -5.88 6.74 8.29
N ILE A 58 -5.75 7.87 7.60
CA ILE A 58 -6.84 8.61 6.98
C ILE A 58 -6.44 9.09 5.59
N ASP A 59 -7.40 9.16 4.68
CA ASP A 59 -7.37 9.93 3.44
C ASP A 59 -8.65 10.78 3.42
N LEU A 60 -8.50 12.08 3.71
CA LEU A 60 -9.61 13.01 3.89
C LEU A 60 -9.81 13.85 2.63
N ARG A 61 -11.07 14.02 2.24
CA ARG A 61 -11.50 14.75 1.03
C ARG A 61 -12.48 15.85 1.40
N SER A 62 -12.66 16.82 0.50
CA SER A 62 -13.71 17.83 0.63
C SER A 62 -15.11 17.21 0.58
N ASN A 63 -15.30 16.21 -0.28
CA ASN A 63 -16.48 15.36 -0.25
C ASN A 63 -16.35 14.33 0.87
N LEU A 64 -17.20 14.42 1.90
CA LEU A 64 -17.16 13.53 3.05
C LEU A 64 -17.29 12.06 2.63
N ALA A 65 -18.16 11.75 1.66
CA ALA A 65 -18.40 10.39 1.17
C ALA A 65 -17.15 9.74 0.53
N GLU A 66 -16.18 10.55 0.09
CA GLU A 66 -14.92 10.08 -0.50
C GLU A 66 -13.78 10.03 0.52
N SER A 67 -14.01 10.52 1.74
CA SER A 67 -13.06 10.35 2.84
C SER A 67 -13.05 8.90 3.31
N SER A 68 -11.88 8.43 3.75
CA SER A 68 -11.70 7.05 4.19
C SER A 68 -10.72 6.91 5.36
N LEU A 69 -10.98 5.90 6.18
CA LEU A 69 -9.99 5.33 7.10
C LEU A 69 -9.24 4.23 6.35
N LYS A 70 -7.95 4.07 6.64
CA LYS A 70 -7.08 3.09 5.96
C LYS A 70 -6.36 2.22 6.97
N MET A 71 -6.23 0.94 6.68
CA MET A 71 -5.46 -0.02 7.48
C MET A 71 -4.64 -0.91 6.55
N HIS A 72 -3.38 -1.21 6.92
CA HIS A 72 -2.60 -2.23 6.21
C HIS A 72 -2.01 -3.22 7.20
N ILE A 73 -2.11 -4.50 6.85
CA ILE A 73 -1.57 -5.62 7.62
C ILE A 73 -0.61 -6.38 6.71
N ARG A 74 0.68 -6.40 7.06
CA ARG A 74 1.66 -7.29 6.41
C ARG A 74 1.75 -8.59 7.20
N ILE A 75 1.57 -9.71 6.52
CA ILE A 75 1.67 -11.06 7.08
C ILE A 75 2.83 -11.82 6.46
N LYS A 76 3.43 -12.73 7.24
CA LYS A 76 4.52 -13.60 6.81
C LYS A 76 4.19 -15.05 7.14
N ASP A 77 4.50 -15.96 6.21
CA ASP A 77 4.31 -17.40 6.37
C ASP A 77 2.89 -17.77 6.81
N TYR A 78 1.87 -17.13 6.22
CA TYR A 78 0.46 -17.25 6.59
C TYR A 78 -0.44 -17.58 5.39
N SER A 79 -0.19 -18.73 4.75
CA SER A 79 -0.89 -19.16 3.53
C SER A 79 -2.41 -19.11 3.64
N GLU A 80 -2.98 -19.58 4.75
CA GLU A 80 -4.44 -19.60 4.96
C GLU A 80 -5.06 -18.19 4.89
N LYS A 81 -4.42 -17.18 5.51
CA LYS A 81 -4.94 -15.80 5.46
C LYS A 81 -4.66 -15.14 4.12
N LEU A 82 -3.61 -15.55 3.40
CA LEU A 82 -3.44 -15.13 2.00
C LEU A 82 -4.56 -15.69 1.13
N ASP A 83 -4.94 -16.95 1.29
CA ASP A 83 -6.06 -17.56 0.55
C ASP A 83 -7.38 -16.90 0.92
N LYS A 84 -7.58 -16.56 2.20
CA LYS A 84 -8.74 -15.80 2.64
C LYS A 84 -8.78 -14.41 2.00
N ALA A 85 -7.66 -13.68 2.02
CA ALA A 85 -7.57 -12.36 1.40
C ALA A 85 -7.85 -12.41 -0.11
N LEU A 86 -7.32 -13.41 -0.80
CA LEU A 86 -7.61 -13.69 -2.21
C LEU A 86 -9.09 -13.97 -2.45
N SER A 87 -9.74 -14.77 -1.61
CA SER A 87 -11.17 -15.06 -1.74
C SER A 87 -12.07 -13.83 -1.52
N LEU A 88 -11.60 -12.86 -0.73
CA LEU A 88 -12.29 -11.60 -0.47
C LEU A 88 -12.04 -10.58 -1.59
N ALA A 89 -10.90 -10.68 -2.28
CA ALA A 89 -10.59 -9.88 -3.46
C ALA A 89 -11.28 -10.47 -4.70
N SER A 90 -12.07 -9.66 -5.42
CA SER A 90 -12.87 -10.15 -6.55
C SER A 90 -12.06 -10.48 -7.82
N ASN A 91 -10.73 -10.31 -7.79
CA ASN A 91 -9.78 -10.49 -8.89
C ASN A 91 -8.76 -11.62 -8.60
N ALA A 92 -9.18 -12.66 -7.88
CA ALA A 92 -8.31 -13.76 -7.46
C ALA A 92 -7.55 -14.43 -8.63
N GLU A 93 -8.14 -14.54 -9.82
CA GLU A 93 -7.53 -15.20 -10.97
C GLU A 93 -6.23 -14.51 -11.46
N ASP A 94 -6.22 -13.17 -11.53
CA ASP A 94 -5.05 -12.38 -11.90
C ASP A 94 -3.93 -12.45 -10.86
N LEU A 95 -4.28 -12.84 -9.63
CA LEU A 95 -3.40 -12.84 -8.46
C LEU A 95 -2.77 -14.20 -8.17
N ILE A 96 -3.30 -15.30 -8.72
CA ILE A 96 -2.79 -16.66 -8.45
C ILE A 96 -1.32 -16.78 -8.88
N SER A 97 -0.95 -16.23 -10.04
CA SER A 97 0.42 -16.31 -10.59
C SER A 97 1.46 -15.58 -9.75
N VAL A 98 1.05 -14.54 -9.01
CA VAL A 98 1.91 -13.72 -8.15
C VAL A 98 1.66 -13.96 -6.66
N ARG A 99 0.91 -15.02 -6.32
CA ARG A 99 0.50 -15.33 -4.94
C ARG A 99 1.68 -15.40 -3.97
N GLN A 100 2.82 -15.94 -4.41
CA GLN A 100 4.01 -16.08 -3.57
C GLN A 100 4.66 -14.75 -3.18
N PHE A 101 4.37 -13.68 -3.92
CA PHE A 101 4.84 -12.33 -3.61
C PHE A 101 3.85 -11.57 -2.71
N LEU A 102 2.64 -12.09 -2.48
CA LEU A 102 1.65 -11.45 -1.61
C LEU A 102 2.12 -11.41 -0.17
N SER A 103 2.19 -10.20 0.38
CA SER A 103 2.59 -9.99 1.77
C SER A 103 1.76 -8.94 2.50
N VAL A 104 1.20 -7.95 1.80
CA VAL A 104 0.42 -6.86 2.40
C VAL A 104 -1.04 -6.93 1.96
N VAL A 105 -1.94 -6.78 2.93
CA VAL A 105 -3.39 -6.63 2.74
C VAL A 105 -3.79 -5.25 3.24
N GLY A 106 -4.36 -4.43 2.37
CA GLY A 106 -4.90 -3.11 2.67
C GLY A 106 -6.43 -3.13 2.76
N PHE A 107 -6.96 -2.31 3.65
CA PHE A 107 -8.39 -2.08 3.84
C PHE A 107 -8.67 -0.58 3.81
N ASP A 108 -9.59 -0.19 2.94
CA ASP A 108 -10.11 1.17 2.86
C ASP A 108 -11.57 1.17 3.32
N PHE A 109 -11.88 2.06 4.27
CA PHE A 109 -13.18 2.20 4.91
C PHE A 109 -13.74 3.58 4.61
N TYR A 110 -14.60 3.70 3.59
CA TYR A 110 -15.16 4.98 3.17
C TYR A 110 -16.30 5.42 4.08
N PHE A 111 -16.43 6.73 4.28
CA PHE A 111 -17.43 7.32 5.17
C PHE A 111 -18.87 7.19 4.67
N ASN A 112 -19.07 6.75 3.43
CA ASN A 112 -20.39 6.42 2.90
C ASN A 112 -20.80 4.95 3.15
N GLY A 113 -20.05 4.20 3.95
CA GLY A 113 -20.33 2.80 4.29
C GLY A 113 -19.81 1.78 3.28
N ARG A 114 -19.13 2.20 2.21
CA ARG A 114 -18.40 1.29 1.32
C ARG A 114 -17.05 0.92 1.93
N SER A 115 -16.65 -0.33 1.78
CA SER A 115 -15.30 -0.79 2.12
C SER A 115 -14.66 -1.56 0.98
N GLU A 116 -13.34 -1.46 0.86
CA GLU A 116 -12.55 -2.12 -0.17
C GLU A 116 -11.37 -2.86 0.46
N ILE A 117 -10.98 -3.97 -0.18
CA ILE A 117 -9.76 -4.70 0.10
C ILE A 117 -8.80 -4.54 -1.08
N GLU A 118 -7.52 -4.34 -0.79
CA GLU A 118 -6.45 -4.27 -1.79
C GLU A 118 -5.32 -5.21 -1.40
N LEU A 119 -4.83 -5.97 -2.37
CA LEU A 119 -3.76 -6.93 -2.18
C LEU A 119 -2.51 -6.41 -2.87
N TYR A 120 -1.37 -6.56 -2.20
CA TYR A 120 -0.11 -6.05 -2.72
C TYR A 120 0.94 -7.16 -2.76
N PRO A 121 1.17 -7.78 -3.94
CA PRO A 121 2.37 -8.54 -4.19
C PRO A 121 3.57 -7.60 -4.09
N GLU A 122 4.58 -8.01 -3.34
CA GLU A 122 5.79 -7.23 -3.08
C GLU A 122 7.03 -8.04 -3.42
N ILE A 123 7.94 -7.39 -4.14
CA ILE A 123 9.23 -7.92 -4.49
C ILE A 123 10.30 -7.03 -3.85
N GLN A 124 11.20 -7.62 -3.09
CA GLN A 124 12.35 -6.92 -2.51
C GLN A 124 13.49 -6.81 -3.53
N ALA A 125 14.36 -5.80 -3.39
CA ALA A 125 15.44 -5.55 -4.34
C ALA A 125 16.39 -6.74 -4.53
N GLU A 126 16.65 -7.52 -3.47
CA GLU A 126 17.44 -8.75 -3.51
C GLU A 126 16.86 -9.83 -4.43
N ASP A 127 15.55 -9.75 -4.72
CA ASP A 127 14.82 -10.71 -5.53
C ASP A 127 14.62 -10.24 -6.98
N PHE A 128 14.97 -8.98 -7.31
CA PHE A 128 14.73 -8.41 -8.65
C PHE A 128 15.42 -9.21 -9.76
N ALA A 129 16.63 -9.72 -9.51
CA ALA A 129 17.42 -10.47 -10.48
C ALA A 129 17.10 -11.98 -10.53
N LYS A 130 16.27 -12.50 -9.61
CA LYS A 130 15.93 -13.93 -9.60
C LYS A 130 15.16 -14.30 -10.86
N SER A 131 15.50 -15.45 -11.45
CA SER A 131 14.85 -15.96 -12.67
C SER A 131 13.33 -16.10 -12.49
N GLU A 132 12.90 -16.52 -11.32
CA GLU A 132 11.49 -16.59 -10.94
C GLU A 132 10.78 -15.24 -11.04
N THR A 133 11.36 -14.19 -10.47
CA THR A 133 10.82 -12.82 -10.54
C THR A 133 10.78 -12.32 -11.98
N GLN A 134 11.82 -12.58 -12.77
CA GLN A 134 11.86 -12.24 -14.20
C GLN A 134 10.71 -12.93 -14.97
N ASN A 135 10.49 -14.21 -14.69
CA ASN A 135 9.53 -15.05 -15.39
C ASN A 135 8.08 -14.86 -14.95
N LEU A 136 7.82 -14.46 -13.70
CA LEU A 136 6.46 -14.33 -13.17
C LEU A 136 5.99 -12.89 -13.09
N VAL A 137 6.92 -11.92 -13.04
CA VAL A 137 6.59 -10.50 -12.85
C VAL A 137 7.10 -9.66 -14.02
N TRP A 138 8.41 -9.57 -14.21
CA TRP A 138 8.99 -8.53 -15.09
C TRP A 138 8.68 -8.71 -16.57
N ARG A 139 8.51 -9.95 -17.05
CA ARG A 139 8.09 -10.22 -18.44
C ARG A 139 6.75 -9.58 -18.83
N HIS A 140 5.93 -9.21 -17.84
CA HIS A 140 4.60 -8.64 -18.05
C HIS A 140 4.61 -7.11 -18.07
N PHE A 141 5.77 -6.48 -17.79
CA PHE A 141 5.91 -5.04 -17.76
C PHE A 141 6.82 -4.54 -18.89
N PRO A 142 6.49 -3.38 -19.48
CA PRO A 142 7.37 -2.74 -20.45
C PRO A 142 8.62 -2.18 -19.77
N LYS A 143 9.70 -1.97 -20.54
CA LYS A 143 10.98 -1.48 -20.02
C LYS A 143 10.86 -0.22 -19.16
N PHE A 144 10.05 0.76 -19.57
CA PHE A 144 9.89 2.01 -18.83
C PHE A 144 9.29 1.85 -17.41
N VAL A 145 8.58 0.75 -17.16
CA VAL A 145 8.11 0.39 -15.80
C VAL A 145 9.26 -0.14 -14.94
N LEU A 146 10.23 -0.80 -15.56
CA LEU A 146 11.35 -1.47 -14.91
C LEU A 146 12.54 -0.52 -14.68
N ASP A 147 12.68 0.55 -15.47
CA ASP A 147 13.79 1.50 -15.37
C ASP A 147 13.98 2.07 -13.93
N PRO A 148 12.93 2.44 -13.16
CA PRO A 148 13.09 2.92 -11.79
C PRO A 148 13.55 1.86 -10.78
N LEU A 149 13.59 0.57 -11.14
CA LEU A 149 13.95 -0.50 -10.19
C LEU A 149 15.39 -0.40 -9.69
N GLU A 150 16.28 0.25 -10.44
CA GLU A 150 17.68 0.49 -10.05
C GLU A 150 17.81 1.21 -8.69
N VAL A 151 16.98 2.23 -8.47
CA VAL A 151 16.95 3.05 -7.25
C VAL A 151 15.88 2.60 -6.25
N THR A 152 15.18 1.51 -6.55
CA THR A 152 14.07 0.99 -5.74
C THR A 152 14.56 -0.08 -4.76
N GLY A 153 14.12 0.01 -3.50
CA GLY A 153 14.37 -0.99 -2.45
C GLY A 153 13.32 -2.10 -2.41
N SER A 154 12.07 -1.79 -2.77
CA SER A 154 11.00 -2.76 -2.96
C SER A 154 9.93 -2.24 -3.91
N PHE A 155 9.29 -3.15 -4.65
CA PHE A 155 8.27 -2.86 -5.64
C PHE A 155 6.97 -3.58 -5.30
N LEU A 156 5.83 -2.87 -5.34
CA LEU A 156 4.50 -3.48 -5.16
C LEU A 156 3.58 -3.18 -6.33
N VAL A 157 2.60 -4.05 -6.51
CA VAL A 157 1.47 -3.82 -7.39
C VAL A 157 0.19 -3.79 -6.54
N GLY A 158 -0.49 -2.65 -6.47
CA GLY A 158 -1.79 -2.54 -5.81
C GLY A 158 -2.90 -3.12 -6.69
N LEU A 159 -3.52 -4.20 -6.21
CA LEU A 159 -4.54 -4.95 -6.92
C LEU A 159 -5.83 -4.94 -6.10
N SER A 160 -6.83 -4.23 -6.60
CA SER A 160 -8.16 -4.11 -6.00
C SER A 160 -9.21 -3.97 -7.08
N LYS A 161 -10.44 -4.41 -6.79
CA LYS A 161 -11.61 -4.15 -7.63
C LYS A 161 -11.86 -2.64 -7.84
N ALA A 162 -11.52 -1.82 -6.85
CA ALA A 162 -11.65 -0.36 -6.95
C ALA A 162 -10.69 0.26 -7.98
N ASN A 163 -9.62 -0.45 -8.37
CA ASN A 163 -8.57 0.04 -9.25
C ASN A 163 -8.58 -0.75 -10.58
N PRO A 164 -9.31 -0.30 -11.62
CA PRO A 164 -9.35 -1.01 -12.90
C PRO A 164 -7.98 -1.05 -13.62
N ASN A 165 -7.05 -0.17 -13.22
CA ASN A 165 -5.65 -0.26 -13.62
C ASN A 165 -4.81 -0.47 -12.35
N PRO A 166 -3.95 -1.50 -12.30
CA PRO A 166 -3.05 -1.71 -11.17
C PRO A 166 -2.18 -0.49 -10.91
N VAL A 167 -2.02 -0.14 -9.63
CA VAL A 167 -1.11 0.93 -9.22
C VAL A 167 0.25 0.33 -8.93
N LEU A 168 1.29 0.83 -9.58
CA LEU A 168 2.67 0.41 -9.38
C LEU A 168 3.30 1.28 -8.30
N TYR A 169 3.91 0.64 -7.31
CA TYR A 169 4.53 1.30 -6.18
C TYR A 169 6.03 1.02 -6.13
N TYR A 170 6.82 2.09 -6.02
CA TYR A 170 8.28 2.04 -5.95
C TYR A 170 8.75 2.64 -4.62
N ASN A 171 9.42 1.86 -3.77
CA ASN A 171 10.10 2.38 -2.58
C ASN A 171 11.48 2.89 -2.98
N LEU A 172 11.58 4.16 -3.34
CA LEU A 172 12.86 4.75 -3.69
C LEU A 172 13.75 4.77 -2.44
N LYS A 173 14.97 4.27 -2.57
CA LYS A 173 15.98 4.26 -1.48
C LYS A 173 16.30 5.69 -1.04
N ASN A 174 16.36 6.62 -1.98
CA ASN A 174 16.52 8.04 -1.73
C ASN A 174 15.44 8.85 -2.45
N LYS A 175 14.76 9.74 -1.73
CA LYS A 175 13.75 10.64 -2.30
C LYS A 175 14.30 11.54 -3.40
N GLN A 176 15.59 11.86 -3.37
CA GLN A 176 16.29 12.67 -4.36
C GLN A 176 16.23 12.06 -5.77
N ASP A 177 16.08 10.74 -5.90
CA ASP A 177 16.06 10.06 -7.19
C ASP A 177 14.72 10.23 -7.92
N LEU A 178 13.66 10.72 -7.26
CA LEU A 178 12.31 10.82 -7.82
C LEU A 178 12.29 11.51 -9.20
N ALA A 179 12.88 12.70 -9.30
CA ALA A 179 12.82 13.50 -10.53
C ALA A 179 13.67 12.93 -11.68
N ASN A 180 14.60 12.00 -11.39
CA ASN A 180 15.42 11.35 -12.40
C ASN A 180 14.64 10.26 -13.17
N TYR A 181 13.67 9.62 -12.51
CA TYR A 181 12.93 8.48 -13.06
C TYR A 181 11.46 8.78 -13.35
N PHE A 182 10.85 9.76 -12.67
CA PHE A 182 9.44 10.10 -12.79
C PHE A 182 9.28 11.51 -13.36
N LYS A 183 8.65 11.63 -14.53
CA LYS A 183 8.42 12.91 -15.23
C LYS A 183 7.26 13.68 -14.59
N LEU A 184 7.51 14.33 -13.46
CA LEU A 184 6.49 14.97 -12.63
C LEU A 184 5.80 16.16 -13.34
N ASN A 185 4.51 16.36 -13.06
CA ASN A 185 3.85 17.65 -13.30
C ASN A 185 4.20 18.67 -12.21
N ASP A 186 3.80 19.93 -12.41
CA ASP A 186 4.18 21.05 -11.53
C ASP A 186 3.68 20.86 -10.09
N ALA A 187 2.50 20.26 -9.91
CA ALA A 187 1.95 19.99 -8.59
C ALA A 187 2.79 18.95 -7.84
N ALA A 188 3.14 17.83 -8.49
CA ALA A 188 4.02 16.82 -7.92
C ALA A 188 5.43 17.36 -7.67
N GLN A 189 5.97 18.17 -8.58
CA GLN A 189 7.26 18.83 -8.41
C GLN A 189 7.27 19.80 -7.22
N ARG A 190 6.17 20.52 -6.99
CA ARG A 190 6.02 21.40 -5.82
C ARG A 190 6.09 20.60 -4.51
N VAL A 191 5.38 19.48 -4.42
CA VAL A 191 5.43 18.59 -3.25
C VAL A 191 6.85 18.04 -3.07
N HIS A 192 7.46 17.55 -4.14
CA HIS A 192 8.81 17.02 -4.10
C HIS A 192 9.83 18.05 -3.58
N SER A 193 9.79 19.27 -4.13
CA SER A 193 10.68 20.36 -3.74
C SER A 193 10.54 20.74 -2.26
N PHE A 194 9.32 20.72 -1.72
CA PHE A 194 9.09 20.98 -0.30
C PHE A 194 9.81 19.97 0.61
N TYR A 195 9.81 18.68 0.24
CA TYR A 195 10.38 17.59 1.03
C TYR A 195 11.88 17.38 0.88
N GLN A 196 12.53 18.03 -0.09
CA GLN A 196 13.96 17.84 -0.36
C GLN A 196 14.85 18.12 0.86
N ASN A 197 14.51 19.17 1.61
CA ASN A 197 15.31 19.65 2.74
C ASN A 197 14.65 19.42 4.10
N GLN A 198 13.59 18.61 4.16
CA GLN A 198 12.94 18.30 5.43
C GLN A 198 13.74 17.25 6.19
N ASP A 199 13.77 17.38 7.52
CA ASP A 199 14.31 16.36 8.41
C ASP A 199 13.34 15.17 8.48
N ILE A 200 13.42 14.29 7.48
CA ILE A 200 12.62 13.09 7.29
C ILE A 200 13.51 11.95 6.79
N LEU A 201 12.98 10.72 6.79
CA LEU A 201 13.71 9.56 6.27
C LEU A 201 14.15 9.77 4.80
N PRO A 202 15.24 9.11 4.39
CA PRO A 202 15.73 9.22 3.02
C PRO A 202 14.78 8.56 2.02
N ASN A 203 14.13 7.46 2.38
CA ASN A 203 13.28 6.70 1.47
C ASN A 203 11.90 7.34 1.28
N MET A 204 11.27 7.00 0.16
CA MET A 204 9.90 7.41 -0.15
C MET A 204 9.20 6.38 -1.02
N TRP A 205 7.87 6.32 -0.95
CA TRP A 205 7.09 5.54 -1.91
C TRP A 205 6.52 6.44 -3.02
N VAL A 206 6.53 5.91 -4.24
CA VAL A 206 5.91 6.53 -5.42
C VAL A 206 4.86 5.57 -5.95
N GLY A 207 3.60 5.99 -6.04
CA GLY A 207 2.51 5.21 -6.60
C GLY A 207 1.98 5.84 -7.88
N THR A 208 1.95 5.12 -9.00
CA THR A 208 1.31 5.59 -10.23
C THR A 208 0.85 4.41 -11.09
N VAL A 209 -0.09 4.63 -12.00
CA VAL A 209 -0.53 3.56 -12.92
C VAL A 209 0.42 3.48 -14.12
N GLN A 210 0.56 2.30 -14.73
CA GLN A 210 1.46 2.08 -15.86
C GLN A 210 1.29 3.11 -16.99
N LYS A 211 0.05 3.47 -17.33
CA LYS A 211 -0.26 4.43 -18.40
C LYS A 211 0.27 5.84 -18.14
N GLU A 212 0.54 6.22 -16.89
CA GLU A 212 1.15 7.52 -16.58
C GLU A 212 2.66 7.51 -16.86
N LEU A 213 3.33 6.38 -16.64
CA LEU A 213 4.77 6.22 -16.90
C LEU A 213 5.11 6.24 -18.40
N GLU A 214 4.15 5.85 -19.25
CA GLU A 214 4.30 5.91 -20.71
C GLU A 214 4.27 7.36 -21.24
N LYS A 215 3.65 8.29 -20.51
CA LYS A 215 3.48 9.66 -20.96
C LYS A 215 4.79 10.44 -20.96
N THR A 216 4.80 11.54 -21.70
CA THR A 216 5.86 12.55 -21.63
C THR A 216 5.87 13.29 -20.29
N ARG A 217 4.73 13.28 -19.57
CA ARG A 217 4.58 13.84 -18.22
C ARG A 217 3.49 13.08 -17.46
N ILE A 218 3.77 12.75 -16.20
CA ILE A 218 2.85 12.09 -15.27
C ILE A 218 1.89 13.13 -14.72
N GLU A 219 0.59 12.90 -14.91
CA GLU A 219 -0.46 13.78 -14.39
C GLU A 219 -1.06 13.25 -13.08
N ASN A 220 -1.04 11.93 -12.88
CA ASN A 220 -1.57 11.28 -11.68
C ASN A 220 -0.48 10.48 -10.96
N VAL A 221 -0.11 10.93 -9.75
CA VAL A 221 0.93 10.29 -8.94
C VAL A 221 0.62 10.44 -7.45
N ARG A 222 1.00 9.43 -6.67
CA ARG A 222 0.95 9.40 -5.21
C ARG A 222 2.37 9.44 -4.67
N LEU A 223 2.67 10.40 -3.80
CA LEU A 223 4.00 10.56 -3.20
C LEU A 223 3.89 10.39 -1.68
N TYR A 224 4.62 9.45 -1.10
CA TYR A 224 4.57 9.14 0.32
C TYR A 224 5.94 9.33 0.96
N TYR A 225 6.00 10.16 2.01
CA TYR A 225 7.21 10.48 2.76
C TYR A 225 7.06 10.01 4.21
N TYR A 226 8.18 9.74 4.89
CA TYR A 226 8.21 9.08 6.19
C TYR A 226 9.09 9.81 7.19
N LYS A 227 8.67 9.85 8.45
CA LYS A 227 9.49 10.27 9.59
C LYS A 227 9.27 9.25 10.71
N SER A 228 10.35 8.75 11.29
CA SER A 228 10.27 7.89 12.48
C SER A 228 10.25 8.74 13.74
N PHE A 229 9.47 8.28 14.73
CA PHE A 229 9.41 8.85 16.06
C PHE A 229 9.81 7.72 17.02
N ASN A 230 11.05 7.76 17.49
CA ASN A 230 11.62 6.76 18.39
C ASN A 230 11.47 7.17 19.85
#